data_AF-A0A380EG65-F1
#
_entry.id   AF-A0A380EG65-F1
#
_cell.length_a   1.000
_cell.length_b   1.000
_cell.length_c   1.000
_cell.angle_alpha   90.00
_cell.angle_beta   90.00
_cell.angle_gamma   90.00
#
_symmetry.space_group_name_H-M   'P 1'
#
loop_
_entity.id
_entity.type
_entity.pdbx_description
1 polymer ?
#
loop_
_entity_poly.entity_id
_entity_poly.type
_entity_poly.pdbx_seq_one_letter_code
_entity_poly.pdbx_strand_id
1 'polypeptide(L)'
;MKEKRLAYGVSQNKLAVASHITRPYLSDIETGKAVPTQQVKEDLLNALERFNPDNPLEMLFDYVRIRFPTNDVAQIIGEVLRLNMDICYTKTWLLFLSRTLSFR
;
A
#
# COMPACT_ATOMS: atom_id res chain seq x y z
N MET A 1 6.91 17.04 14.08
CA MET A 1 7.32 16.52 12.75
C MET A 1 8.31 15.37 12.87
N LYS A 2 9.49 15.59 13.45
CA LYS A 2 10.49 14.53 13.73
C LYS A 2 9.91 13.31 14.45
N GLU A 3 9.13 13.52 15.52
CA GLU A 3 8.48 12.44 16.28
C GLU A 3 7.52 11.61 15.41
N LYS A 4 6.65 12.27 14.64
CA LYS A 4 5.73 11.60 13.69
C LYS A 4 6.51 10.77 12.66
N ARG A 5 7.63 11.29 12.14
CA ARG A 5 8.52 10.54 11.24
C ARG A 5 9.11 9.29 11.89
N LEU A 6 9.56 9.40 13.13
CA LEU A 6 10.11 8.27 13.89
C LEU A 6 9.03 7.23 14.20
N ALA A 7 7.82 7.67 14.57
CA ALA A 7 6.67 6.78 14.78
C ALA A 7 6.31 5.98 13.52
N TYR A 8 6.40 6.60 12.34
CA TYR A 8 6.18 5.92 11.06
C TYR A 8 7.38 5.06 10.60
N GLY A 9 8.48 5.02 11.36
CA GLY A 9 9.68 4.27 10.99
C GLY A 9 10.39 4.80 9.73
N VAL A 10 10.17 6.06 9.36
CA VAL A 10 10.69 6.66 8.12
C VAL A 10 12.07 7.26 8.37
N SER A 11 13.08 6.91 7.55
CA SER A 11 14.40 7.53 7.64
C SER A 11 14.40 8.96 7.09
N GLN A 12 15.33 9.82 7.56
CA GLN A 12 15.47 11.18 7.03
C GLN A 12 15.72 11.19 5.52
N ASN A 13 16.56 10.26 5.02
CA ASN A 13 16.87 10.20 3.59
C ASN A 13 15.61 9.90 2.76
N LYS A 14 14.78 8.97 3.24
CA LYS A 14 13.52 8.59 2.56
C LYS A 14 12.54 9.76 2.48
N LEU A 15 12.37 10.51 3.57
CA LEU A 15 11.48 11.66 3.59
C LEU A 15 12.01 12.83 2.75
N ALA A 16 13.32 13.09 2.81
CA ALA A 16 13.95 14.17 2.04
C ALA A 16 13.76 13.96 0.53
N VAL A 17 14.03 12.73 0.04
CA VAL A 17 13.81 12.36 -1.36
C VAL A 17 12.35 12.51 -1.75
N ALA A 18 11.41 12.03 -0.92
CA ALA A 18 9.97 12.12 -1.20
C ALA A 18 9.41 13.54 -1.18
N SER A 19 10.09 14.47 -0.52
CA SER A 19 9.69 15.88 -0.40
C SER A 19 10.55 16.81 -1.28
N HIS A 20 11.35 16.24 -2.19
CA HIS A 20 12.21 16.98 -3.12
C HIS A 20 13.18 17.97 -2.46
N ILE A 21 13.69 17.63 -1.27
CA ILE A 21 14.70 18.41 -0.55
C ILE A 21 15.94 17.58 -0.23
N THR A 22 17.03 18.24 0.17
CA THR A 22 18.25 17.55 0.57
C THR A 22 18.12 17.03 2.01
N ARG A 23 18.75 15.87 2.29
CA ARG A 23 18.80 15.31 3.65
C ARG A 23 19.45 16.29 4.66
N PRO A 24 20.56 16.99 4.36
CA PRO A 24 21.12 17.98 5.29
C PRO A 24 20.12 19.07 5.63
N TYR A 25 19.38 19.60 4.64
CA TYR A 25 18.37 20.62 4.87
C TYR A 25 17.22 20.11 5.76
N LEU A 26 16.75 18.89 5.55
CA LEU A 26 15.79 18.25 6.46
C LEU A 26 16.34 18.13 7.89
N SER A 27 17.62 17.78 8.05
CA SER A 27 18.26 17.68 9.36
C SER A 27 18.31 19.05 10.06
N ASP A 28 18.60 20.11 9.32
CA ASP A 28 18.61 21.48 9.86
C ASP A 28 17.20 21.92 10.28
N ILE A 29 16.17 21.56 9.52
CA ILE A 29 14.76 21.79 9.89
C ILE A 29 14.40 21.02 11.17
N GLU A 30 14.73 19.72 11.25
CA GLU A 30 14.41 18.88 12.42
C GLU A 30 15.16 19.28 13.69
N THR A 31 16.31 19.95 13.55
CA THR A 31 17.11 20.46 14.67
C THR A 31 16.82 21.92 15.00
N GLY A 32 15.93 22.58 14.25
CA GLY A 32 15.58 23.99 14.44
C GLY A 32 16.61 24.99 13.93
N LYS A 33 17.64 24.54 13.20
CA LYS A 33 18.67 25.39 12.58
C LYS A 33 18.16 26.13 11.34
N ALA A 34 17.15 25.59 10.67
CA ALA A 34 16.53 26.19 9.50
C ALA A 34 15.02 26.25 9.66
N VAL A 35 14.42 27.37 9.24
CA VAL A 35 12.96 27.51 9.13
C VAL A 35 12.57 27.23 7.69
N PRO A 36 11.75 26.20 7.41
CA PRO A 36 11.31 25.90 6.05
C PRO A 36 10.31 26.94 5.56
N THR A 37 10.24 27.12 4.24
CA THR A 37 9.15 27.87 3.62
C THR A 37 7.82 27.12 3.80
N GLN A 38 6.70 27.83 3.64
CA GLN A 38 5.37 27.21 3.77
C GLN A 38 5.19 26.06 2.78
N GLN A 39 5.66 26.22 1.54
CA GLN A 39 5.62 25.17 0.51
C GLN A 39 6.37 23.90 0.95
N VAL A 40 7.62 24.05 1.42
CA VAL A 40 8.43 22.91 1.89
C VAL A 40 7.78 22.21 3.08
N LYS A 41 7.14 22.98 3.97
CA LYS A 41 6.42 22.43 5.13
C LYS A 41 5.23 21.58 4.68
N GLU A 42 4.47 22.02 3.69
CA GLU A 42 3.34 21.27 3.12
C GLU A 42 3.81 20.02 2.39
N ASP A 43 4.86 20.13 1.57
CA ASP A 43 5.45 19.00 0.85
C ASP A 43 5.93 17.91 1.83
N LEU A 44 6.59 18.32 2.92
CA LEU A 44 7.04 17.41 3.97
C LEU A 44 5.87 16.70 4.66
N LEU A 45 4.77 17.40 4.96
CA LEU A 45 3.60 16.82 5.60
C LEU A 45 2.88 15.84 4.66
N ASN A 46 2.69 16.22 3.40
CA ASN A 46 2.08 15.38 2.37
C ASN A 46 2.90 14.12 2.10
N ALA A 47 4.23 14.25 1.98
CA ALA A 47 5.12 13.12 1.82
C ALA A 47 5.10 12.19 3.04
N LEU A 48 5.03 12.76 4.25
CA LEU A 48 4.99 11.99 5.49
C LEU A 48 3.71 11.17 5.61
N GLU A 49 2.57 11.72 5.18
CA GLU A 49 1.27 11.03 5.23
C GLU A 49 1.21 9.83 4.29
N ARG A 50 1.93 9.87 3.15
CA ARG A 50 2.08 8.70 2.26
C ARG A 50 2.82 7.53 2.89
N PHE A 51 3.55 7.77 3.97
CA PHE A 51 4.24 6.73 4.74
C PHE A 51 3.50 6.33 6.02
N ASN A 52 2.26 6.80 6.20
CA ASN A 52 1.46 6.43 7.36
C ASN A 52 1.21 4.91 7.35
N PRO A 53 1.71 4.15 8.35
CA PRO A 53 1.58 2.69 8.40
C PRO A 53 0.14 2.23 8.69
N ASP A 54 -0.70 3.11 9.25
CA ASP A 54 -2.10 2.84 9.52
C ASP A 54 -2.97 3.01 8.26
N ASN A 55 -2.41 3.62 7.20
CA ASN A 55 -3.11 3.76 5.94
C ASN A 55 -3.08 2.41 5.22
N PRO A 56 -4.25 1.85 4.80
CA PRO A 56 -4.28 0.58 4.10
C PRO A 56 -3.44 0.65 2.84
N LEU A 57 -2.45 -0.24 2.72
CA LEU A 57 -1.67 -0.39 1.50
C LEU A 57 -2.59 -0.93 0.40
N GLU A 58 -2.97 -0.07 -0.53
CA GLU A 58 -3.65 -0.48 -1.75
C GLU A 58 -2.59 -0.91 -2.78
N MET A 59 -2.54 -2.22 -3.07
CA MET A 59 -1.71 -2.79 -4.14
C MET A 59 -2.64 -3.34 -5.22
N LEU A 60 -2.50 -2.83 -6.44
CA LEU A 60 -3.19 -3.37 -7.62
C LEU A 60 -2.40 -4.57 -8.15
N PHE A 61 -3.02 -5.74 -8.16
CA PHE A 61 -2.48 -6.91 -8.87
C PHE A 61 -3.16 -7.03 -10.23
N ASP A 62 -2.39 -6.92 -11.32
CA ASP A 62 -2.95 -6.95 -12.67
C ASP A 62 -3.54 -8.33 -13.05
N TYR A 63 -2.92 -9.43 -12.60
CA TYR A 63 -3.48 -10.79 -12.64
C TYR A 63 -2.52 -11.77 -11.96
N VAL A 64 -3.02 -12.59 -11.02
CA VAL A 64 -2.25 -13.70 -10.42
C VAL A 64 -2.97 -15.01 -10.69
N ARG A 65 -2.27 -15.98 -11.31
CA ARG A 65 -2.79 -17.33 -11.51
C ARG A 65 -2.23 -18.27 -10.44
N ILE A 66 -3.07 -18.65 -9.49
CA ILE A 66 -2.75 -19.63 -8.45
C ILE A 66 -3.35 -20.99 -8.85
N ARG A 67 -2.57 -22.07 -8.69
CA ARG A 67 -3.04 -23.45 -8.92
C ARG A 67 -3.16 -24.16 -7.59
N PHE A 68 -4.30 -24.80 -7.37
CA PHE A 68 -4.54 -25.65 -6.21
C PHE A 68 -4.51 -27.13 -6.63
N PRO A 69 -3.99 -28.04 -5.80
CA PRO A 69 -4.03 -29.48 -6.06
C PRO A 69 -5.40 -30.10 -5.80
N THR A 70 -6.42 -29.29 -5.53
CA THR A 70 -7.81 -29.70 -5.26
C THR A 70 -8.77 -29.02 -6.24
N ASN A 71 -9.87 -29.70 -6.52
CA ASN A 71 -10.98 -29.17 -7.33
C ASN A 71 -12.13 -28.64 -6.46
N ASP A 72 -12.02 -28.70 -5.14
CA ASP A 72 -13.03 -28.16 -4.23
C ASP A 72 -12.95 -26.63 -4.17
N VAL A 73 -13.74 -25.97 -5.02
CA VAL A 73 -13.77 -24.52 -5.15
C VAL A 73 -14.29 -23.84 -3.89
N ALA A 74 -15.28 -24.42 -3.20
CA ALA A 74 -15.89 -23.83 -2.02
C ALA A 74 -14.90 -23.79 -0.86
N GLN A 75 -14.15 -24.87 -0.67
CA GLN A 75 -13.09 -24.94 0.33
C GLN A 75 -12.00 -23.88 0.08
N ILE A 76 -11.56 -23.73 -1.16
CA ILE A 76 -10.53 -22.73 -1.50
C ILE A 76 -11.01 -21.30 -1.24
N ILE A 77 -12.23 -20.96 -1.66
CA ILE A 77 -12.75 -19.59 -1.48
C ILE A 77 -12.95 -19.27 0.01
N GLY A 78 -13.53 -20.20 0.78
CA GLY A 78 -13.87 -19.97 2.18
C GLY A 78 -12.68 -20.10 3.14
N GLU A 79 -11.85 -21.13 2.99
CA GLU A 79 -10.81 -21.46 3.97
C GLU A 79 -9.46 -20.83 3.62
N VAL A 80 -9.11 -20.81 2.33
CA VAL A 80 -7.79 -20.31 1.88
C VAL A 80 -7.86 -18.81 1.59
N LEU A 81 -8.79 -18.39 0.72
CA LEU A 81 -8.92 -17.00 0.32
C LEU A 81 -9.72 -16.16 1.32
N ARG A 82 -10.49 -16.80 2.21
CA ARG A 82 -11.37 -16.16 3.21
C ARG A 82 -12.30 -15.10 2.60
N LEU A 83 -12.77 -15.35 1.37
CA LEU A 83 -13.68 -14.45 0.68
C LEU A 83 -15.13 -14.84 0.99
N ASN A 84 -16.02 -13.85 1.03
CA ASN A 84 -17.45 -14.12 1.13
C ASN A 84 -17.96 -14.65 -0.22
N MET A 85 -18.53 -15.86 -0.21
CA MET A 85 -19.12 -16.52 -1.37
C MET A 85 -20.16 -15.64 -2.07
N ASP A 86 -20.93 -14.85 -1.33
CA ASP A 86 -21.97 -13.96 -1.86
C ASP A 86 -21.40 -12.94 -2.86
N ILE A 87 -20.17 -12.47 -2.64
CA ILE A 87 -19.47 -11.54 -3.54
C ILE A 87 -19.12 -12.24 -4.85
N CYS A 88 -18.76 -13.52 -4.77
CA CYS A 88 -18.30 -14.33 -5.91
C CYS A 88 -19.46 -14.72 -6.86
N TYR A 89 -20.69 -14.85 -6.34
CA TYR A 89 -21.88 -15.20 -7.15
C TYR A 89 -22.53 -14.02 -7.88
N THR A 90 -22.06 -12.79 -7.66
CA THR A 90 -22.54 -11.63 -8.43
C THR A 90 -22.25 -11.88 -9.91
N LYS A 91 -23.31 -11.86 -10.76
CA LYS A 91 -23.38 -12.30 -12.17
C LYS A 91 -22.18 -11.98 -13.09
N THR A 92 -21.34 -11.03 -12.73
CA THR A 92 -20.14 -10.59 -13.45
C THR A 92 -19.00 -11.62 -13.45
N TRP A 93 -18.89 -12.50 -12.44
CA TRP A 93 -17.73 -13.41 -12.29
C TRP A 93 -17.91 -14.81 -12.92
N LEU A 94 -19.15 -15.30 -13.06
CA LEU A 94 -19.47 -16.60 -13.71
C LEU A 94 -19.03 -16.66 -15.18
N LEU A 95 -18.99 -15.51 -15.87
CA LEU A 95 -18.49 -15.40 -17.24
C LEU A 95 -16.95 -15.45 -17.34
N PHE A 96 -16.24 -15.08 -16.27
CA PHE A 96 -14.77 -15.02 -16.27
C PHE A 96 -14.14 -16.37 -15.91
N LEU A 97 -14.74 -17.09 -14.95
CA LEU A 97 -14.28 -18.42 -14.53
C LEU A 97 -14.56 -19.51 -15.58
N SER A 98 -15.67 -19.42 -16.31
CA SER A 98 -16.05 -20.43 -17.32
C SER A 98 -15.16 -20.43 -18.58
N ARG A 99 -14.39 -19.37 -18.83
CA ARG A 99 -13.45 -19.29 -19.96
C ARG A 99 -11.98 -19.50 -19.60
N THR A 100 -11.62 -19.53 -18.31
CA THR A 100 -10.20 -19.59 -17.89
C THR A 100 -9.84 -20.76 -16.98
N LEU A 101 -10.80 -21.47 -16.39
CA LEU A 101 -10.53 -22.76 -15.74
C LEU A 101 -10.65 -23.90 -16.74
N SER A 102 -9.58 -24.15 -17.49
CA SER A 102 -9.35 -25.46 -18.07
C SER A 102 -8.87 -26.39 -16.95
N PHE A 103 -9.81 -27.15 -16.39
CA PHE A 103 -9.47 -28.36 -15.64
C PHE A 103 -9.04 -29.42 -16.66
N ARG A 104 -7.84 -29.96 -16.50
CA ARG A 104 -7.37 -31.13 -17.22
C ARG A 104 -7.20 -32.25 -16.22
#